data_AF-A0A1M5MFR8-F1
#
_entry.id   AF-A0A1M5MFR8-F1
#
_cell.length_a   1.000
_cell.length_b   1.000
_cell.length_c   1.000
_cell.angle_alpha   90.00
_cell.angle_beta   90.00
_cell.angle_gamma   90.00
#
_symmetry.space_group_name_H-M   'P 1'
#
loop_
_entity.id
_entity.type
_entity.pdbx_description
1 polymer ?
#
loop_
_entity_poly.entity_id
_entity_poly.type
_entity_poly.pdbx_seq_one_letter_code
_entity_poly.pdbx_strand_id
1 'polypeptide(L)'
;MNNNLKTLTLATLVLLASCSKDESSSPNTDNDQAIEALEQTPLEIDVVSDNVVIAGGQKETGTPPTPNEAISLDVSKASKTALLGEGFEVPLSSDGVITGAYIQFKSNDGTVSDTYYDIDLAANSSNKATGKKGRFSSRTAKEDTEVELDVDFNTNIEPGTFCYVICVYDAEGNISAPEEVCVTVESWGGNSAISGSWNIKKYEDTYDGETTIEIIGEKNCDEYSTYCILDESYKSVTECETLDAAVLILNEDGSYVAESSGVDEFLDNAVFEETCDVTYKEYDYSYRGEGNWAYVADTKRLTIVEYKYTETYKEETDTEVLDAGEGELVFDGIIELDGNSMIINEDFGQGETYIVYFEKE
;
A
#
# COMPACT_ATOMS: atom_id res chain seq x y z
N MET A 1 81.87 -13.97 -16.38
CA MET A 1 80.66 -13.86 -15.55
C MET A 1 79.46 -14.06 -16.45
N ASN A 2 78.71 -15.11 -16.13
CA ASN A 2 77.42 -15.58 -16.60
C ASN A 2 76.58 -14.79 -17.64
N ASN A 3 76.08 -15.58 -18.60
CA ASN A 3 74.72 -15.61 -19.17
C ASN A 3 74.35 -14.53 -20.20
N ASN A 4 73.49 -14.78 -21.19
CA ASN A 4 72.97 -15.99 -21.82
C ASN A 4 72.23 -15.53 -23.07
N LEU A 5 72.37 -16.32 -24.13
CA LEU A 5 71.51 -16.34 -25.31
C LEU A 5 70.08 -16.75 -24.90
N LYS A 6 69.06 -15.94 -25.22
CA LYS A 6 67.64 -16.36 -25.28
C LYS A 6 66.98 -15.58 -26.42
N THR A 7 66.81 -16.19 -27.59
CA THR A 7 65.66 -17.01 -28.00
C THR A 7 64.36 -16.22 -28.01
N LEU A 8 63.94 -15.93 -29.24
CA LEU A 8 62.65 -15.40 -29.66
C LEU A 8 61.52 -16.32 -29.16
N THR A 9 60.61 -15.78 -28.35
CA THR A 9 59.34 -16.46 -28.02
C THR A 9 58.18 -15.54 -28.35
N LEU A 10 57.36 -16.04 -29.26
CA LEU A 10 56.06 -15.56 -29.70
C LEU A 10 55.12 -15.42 -28.49
N ALA A 11 54.65 -14.21 -28.19
CA ALA A 11 53.56 -13.99 -27.26
C ALA A 11 52.36 -13.46 -28.04
N THR A 12 51.43 -14.38 -28.28
CA THR A 12 50.11 -14.15 -28.86
C THR A 12 49.35 -13.14 -28.00
N LEU A 13 49.17 -11.92 -28.51
CA LEU A 13 48.24 -10.96 -27.94
C LEU A 13 46.83 -11.39 -28.35
N VAL A 14 46.11 -12.05 -27.44
CA VAL A 14 44.68 -12.31 -27.61
C VAL A 14 43.98 -10.96 -27.43
N LEU A 15 43.64 -10.33 -28.56
CA LEU A 15 42.63 -9.29 -28.62
C LEU A 15 41.29 -9.95 -28.27
N LEU A 16 40.91 -9.93 -26.99
CA LEU A 16 39.50 -10.03 -26.64
C LEU A 16 38.86 -8.72 -27.10
N ALA A 17 38.30 -8.77 -28.31
CA ALA A 17 37.20 -7.92 -28.70
C ALA A 17 36.10 -8.14 -27.66
N SER A 18 36.01 -7.23 -26.69
CA SER A 18 34.76 -7.03 -25.94
C SER A 18 33.77 -6.53 -26.97
N CYS A 19 32.84 -7.40 -27.36
CA CYS A 19 31.72 -7.04 -28.19
C CYS A 19 30.99 -5.90 -27.50
N SER A 20 31.07 -4.70 -28.09
CA SER A 20 30.01 -3.70 -28.00
C SER A 20 28.75 -4.37 -28.54
N LYS A 21 27.96 -4.94 -27.65
CA LYS A 21 26.54 -5.09 -27.91
C LYS A 21 26.00 -3.69 -27.67
N ASP A 22 25.70 -2.99 -28.76
CA ASP A 22 24.78 -1.87 -28.76
C ASP A 22 23.45 -2.42 -28.25
N GLU A 23 23.26 -2.42 -26.93
CA GLU A 23 21.95 -2.44 -26.34
C GLU A 23 21.45 -1.01 -26.46
N SER A 24 20.55 -0.80 -27.41
CA SER A 24 19.61 0.31 -27.29
C SER A 24 18.71 -0.01 -26.09
N SER A 25 19.20 0.23 -24.87
CA SER A 25 18.30 0.43 -23.74
C SER A 25 17.39 1.58 -24.13
N SER A 26 16.08 1.37 -24.01
CA SER A 26 15.17 2.51 -23.97
C SER A 26 15.62 3.38 -22.80
N PRO A 27 15.66 4.72 -22.91
CA PRO A 27 16.08 5.59 -21.81
C PRO A 27 15.34 5.31 -20.48
N ASN A 28 14.14 4.71 -20.58
CA ASN A 28 13.31 4.36 -19.46
C ASN A 28 13.77 3.08 -18.71
N THR A 29 14.39 2.11 -19.38
CA THR A 29 14.90 0.87 -18.73
C THR A 29 16.11 1.15 -17.83
N ASP A 30 16.92 2.16 -18.19
CA ASP A 30 18.06 2.56 -17.38
C ASP A 30 17.62 3.28 -16.09
N ASN A 31 16.44 3.91 -16.08
CA ASN A 31 15.87 4.56 -14.90
C ASN A 31 15.30 3.54 -13.90
N ASP A 32 14.55 2.54 -14.40
CA ASP A 32 13.99 1.47 -13.55
C ASP A 32 15.11 0.71 -12.81
N GLN A 33 16.21 0.39 -13.50
CA GLN A 33 17.38 -0.25 -12.88
C GLN A 33 18.07 0.63 -11.82
N ALA A 34 18.06 1.95 -12.01
CA ALA A 34 18.63 2.88 -11.04
C ALA A 34 17.78 2.96 -9.78
N ILE A 35 16.45 2.93 -9.92
CA ILE A 35 15.49 2.87 -8.80
C ILE A 35 15.68 1.56 -8.02
N GLU A 36 15.67 0.41 -8.71
CA GLU A 36 15.89 -0.89 -8.07
C GLU A 36 17.25 -0.92 -7.33
N ALA A 37 18.29 -0.32 -7.89
CA ALA A 37 19.59 -0.24 -7.24
C ALA A 37 19.60 0.64 -5.97
N LEU A 38 18.80 1.72 -5.95
CA LEU A 38 18.63 2.56 -4.76
C LEU A 38 17.95 1.77 -3.64
N GLU A 39 16.88 1.05 -3.95
CA GLU A 39 16.13 0.22 -3.00
C GLU A 39 16.99 -0.89 -2.38
N GLN A 40 18.01 -1.38 -3.08
CA GLN A 40 18.96 -2.37 -2.54
C GLN A 40 20.11 -1.75 -1.72
N THR A 41 20.16 -0.43 -1.55
CA THR A 41 21.22 0.24 -0.79
C THR A 41 20.93 0.17 0.71
N PRO A 42 21.86 -0.34 1.55
CA PRO A 42 21.67 -0.32 3.00
C PRO A 42 21.59 1.11 3.53
N LEU A 43 20.55 1.39 4.33
CA LEU A 43 20.36 2.68 4.96
C LEU A 43 21.29 2.88 6.17
N GLU A 44 21.58 4.14 6.46
CA GLU A 44 22.26 4.53 7.69
C GLU A 44 21.28 4.39 8.87
N ILE A 45 21.66 3.62 9.88
CA ILE A 45 20.69 3.13 10.85
C ILE A 45 20.29 4.17 11.89
N ASP A 46 21.18 5.11 12.20
CA ASP A 46 20.84 6.20 13.09
C ASP A 46 19.88 7.17 12.41
N VAL A 47 20.00 7.39 11.09
CA VAL A 47 19.03 8.12 10.27
C VAL A 47 17.68 7.41 10.31
N VAL A 48 17.60 6.10 10.09
CA VAL A 48 16.30 5.38 10.20
C VAL A 48 15.73 5.55 11.62
N SER A 49 16.52 5.22 12.65
CA SER A 49 16.09 5.29 14.04
C SER A 49 15.64 6.70 14.47
N ASP A 50 16.25 7.77 13.96
CA ASP A 50 15.90 9.15 14.25
C ASP A 50 14.67 9.65 13.47
N ASN A 51 14.25 8.92 12.43
CA ASN A 51 13.20 9.37 11.52
C ASN A 51 11.96 8.46 11.47
N VAL A 52 11.88 7.46 12.34
CA VAL A 52 10.62 6.74 12.60
C VAL A 52 9.73 7.47 13.60
N VAL A 53 8.42 7.31 13.45
CA VAL A 53 7.41 7.79 14.39
C VAL A 53 6.59 6.58 14.82
N ILE A 54 6.56 6.30 16.12
CA ILE A 54 5.85 5.15 16.67
C ILE A 54 4.94 5.67 17.77
N ALA A 55 3.63 5.62 17.55
CA ALA A 55 2.65 5.98 18.57
C ALA A 55 2.83 5.08 19.81
N GLY A 56 2.89 5.69 21.00
CA GLY A 56 3.20 4.97 22.24
C GLY A 56 4.67 4.62 22.44
N GLY A 57 5.55 4.92 21.48
CA GLY A 57 6.99 4.65 21.55
C GLY A 57 7.77 5.69 22.33
N GLN A 58 8.62 5.24 23.25
CA GLN A 58 9.65 6.04 23.92
C GLN A 58 11.02 5.60 23.44
N LYS A 59 11.77 6.55 22.85
CA LYS A 59 13.14 6.30 22.40
C LYS A 59 14.09 6.28 23.58
N GLU A 60 14.76 5.16 23.78
CA GLU A 60 15.69 4.89 24.87
C GLU A 60 17.10 4.60 24.35
N THR A 61 18.12 4.92 25.13
CA THR A 61 19.52 4.64 24.79
C THR A 61 19.99 3.29 25.31
N GLY A 62 20.80 2.58 24.54
CA GLY A 62 21.38 1.29 24.89
C GLY A 62 20.68 0.13 24.20
N THR A 63 20.68 -1.03 24.85
CA THR A 63 20.04 -2.24 24.34
C THR A 63 18.71 -2.48 25.05
N PRO A 64 17.71 -3.07 24.35
CA PRO A 64 16.47 -3.52 24.98
C PRO A 64 16.71 -4.44 26.20
N PRO A 65 15.74 -4.52 27.13
CA PRO A 65 15.79 -5.49 28.22
C PRO A 65 16.00 -6.93 27.73
N THR A 66 16.75 -7.73 28.50
CA THR A 66 17.12 -9.09 28.10
C THR A 66 15.90 -10.03 28.08
N PRO A 67 15.64 -10.73 26.96
CA PRO A 67 14.62 -11.76 26.86
C PRO A 67 14.72 -12.85 27.93
N ASN A 68 13.58 -13.29 28.44
CA ASN A 68 13.48 -14.48 29.29
C ASN A 68 12.72 -15.63 28.61
N GLU A 69 12.18 -15.39 27.40
CA GLU A 69 11.54 -16.37 26.52
C GLU A 69 10.34 -17.09 27.18
N ALA A 70 9.68 -16.42 28.13
CA ALA A 70 8.51 -16.97 28.81
C ALA A 70 7.20 -16.80 28.02
N ILE A 71 7.20 -15.96 26.98
CA ILE A 71 6.15 -15.82 25.97
C ILE A 71 6.76 -15.94 24.56
N SER A 72 5.95 -16.25 23.55
CA SER A 72 6.37 -16.35 22.15
C SER A 72 6.12 -15.05 21.38
N LEU A 73 6.76 -14.95 20.21
CA LEU A 73 6.48 -13.93 19.22
C LEU A 73 6.52 -14.59 17.84
N ASP A 74 5.53 -14.28 17.00
CA ASP A 74 5.49 -14.62 15.59
C ASP A 74 5.19 -13.35 14.79
N VAL A 75 6.14 -13.01 13.91
CA VAL A 75 6.08 -11.89 12.96
C VAL A 75 6.19 -12.40 11.51
N SER A 76 5.90 -13.67 11.26
CA SER A 76 6.05 -14.30 9.94
C SER A 76 5.18 -13.66 8.84
N LYS A 77 4.13 -12.93 9.25
CA LYS A 77 3.26 -12.17 8.36
C LYS A 77 3.70 -10.71 8.15
N ALA A 78 4.78 -10.26 8.79
CA ALA A 78 5.23 -8.89 8.65
C ALA A 78 5.61 -8.56 7.20
N SER A 79 5.19 -7.37 6.78
CA SER A 79 5.60 -6.83 5.49
C SER A 79 7.12 -6.68 5.45
N LYS A 80 7.69 -6.93 4.27
CA LYS A 80 9.11 -6.66 3.98
C LYS A 80 9.29 -5.38 3.17
N THR A 81 8.21 -4.62 3.05
CA THR A 81 8.08 -3.43 2.22
C THR A 81 7.58 -2.31 3.12
N ALA A 82 8.23 -1.16 3.03
CA ALA A 82 7.83 0.10 3.64
C ALA A 82 7.71 1.18 2.57
N LEU A 83 6.85 2.16 2.79
CA LEU A 83 6.65 3.27 1.87
C LEU A 83 7.22 4.57 2.45
N LEU A 84 7.75 5.43 1.58
CA LEU A 84 8.25 6.74 2.00
C LEU A 84 7.12 7.56 2.61
N GLY A 85 7.34 8.11 3.80
CA GLY A 85 6.33 8.92 4.50
C GLY A 85 5.28 8.12 5.26
N GLU A 86 5.03 6.85 4.91
CA GLU A 86 4.03 6.00 5.58
C GLU A 86 4.64 4.93 6.46
N GLY A 87 5.87 4.47 6.18
CA GLY A 87 6.50 3.43 6.98
C GLY A 87 5.95 2.03 6.70
N PHE A 88 5.71 1.25 7.77
CA PHE A 88 5.30 -0.15 7.67
C PHE A 88 4.57 -0.65 8.92
N GLU A 89 3.75 -1.70 8.72
CA GLU A 89 3.04 -2.38 9.79
C GLU A 89 3.69 -3.73 10.16
N VAL A 90 3.62 -4.08 11.45
CA VAL A 90 4.11 -5.34 11.99
C VAL A 90 2.99 -6.08 12.72
N PRO A 91 2.40 -7.13 12.12
CA PRO A 91 1.47 -8.01 12.83
C PRO A 91 2.24 -8.83 13.87
N LEU A 92 1.77 -8.74 15.11
CA LEU A 92 2.32 -9.39 16.29
C LEU A 92 1.36 -10.49 16.75
N SER A 93 1.84 -11.73 16.78
CA SER A 93 1.15 -12.86 17.39
C SER A 93 1.99 -13.46 18.51
N SER A 94 1.35 -13.87 19.60
CA SER A 94 1.99 -14.41 20.79
C SER A 94 1.10 -15.46 21.45
N ASP A 95 1.69 -16.37 22.22
CA ASP A 95 0.97 -17.33 23.07
C ASP A 95 0.51 -16.72 24.40
N GLY A 96 0.86 -15.46 24.67
CA GLY A 96 0.45 -14.68 25.82
C GLY A 96 -0.23 -13.36 25.44
N VAL A 97 -0.78 -12.67 26.45
CA VAL A 97 -1.34 -11.32 26.27
C VAL A 97 -0.21 -10.31 26.34
N ILE A 98 0.15 -9.73 25.20
CA ILE A 98 1.19 -8.71 25.11
C ILE A 98 0.65 -7.33 25.48
N THR A 99 1.47 -6.53 26.16
CA THR A 99 1.15 -5.14 26.53
C THR A 99 2.05 -4.13 25.85
N GLY A 100 3.24 -4.55 25.44
CA GLY A 100 4.19 -3.67 24.77
C GLY A 100 5.20 -4.41 23.90
N ALA A 101 6.02 -3.64 23.19
CA ALA A 101 7.08 -4.15 22.35
C ALA A 101 8.37 -3.32 22.49
N TYR A 102 9.50 -3.96 22.25
CA TYR A 102 10.78 -3.28 22.05
C TYR A 102 11.19 -3.45 20.60
N ILE A 103 11.50 -2.36 19.91
CA ILE A 103 12.06 -2.40 18.55
C ILE A 103 13.43 -1.71 18.52
N GLN A 104 14.40 -2.38 17.90
CA GLN A 104 15.74 -1.85 17.71
C GLN A 104 16.15 -2.02 16.24
N PHE A 105 16.51 -0.92 15.60
CA PHE A 105 16.89 -0.90 14.19
C PHE A 105 18.34 -1.37 14.01
N LYS A 106 18.60 -2.12 12.94
CA LYS A 106 19.93 -2.53 12.49
C LYS A 106 20.11 -2.34 10.97
N SER A 107 21.34 -2.11 10.55
CA SER A 107 21.75 -2.24 9.15
C SER A 107 21.84 -3.70 8.72
N ASN A 108 21.79 -3.95 7.41
CA ASN A 108 21.90 -5.28 6.81
C ASN A 108 23.25 -5.97 7.12
N ASP A 109 24.29 -5.21 7.44
CA ASP A 109 25.59 -5.74 7.84
C ASP A 109 25.67 -6.17 9.32
N GLY A 110 24.59 -5.97 10.07
CA GLY A 110 24.48 -6.30 11.49
C GLY A 110 24.84 -5.17 12.44
N THR A 111 25.16 -3.97 11.94
CA THR A 111 25.35 -2.77 12.78
C THR A 111 24.01 -2.38 13.41
N VAL A 112 23.94 -2.34 14.74
CA VAL A 112 22.71 -2.04 15.48
C VAL A 112 22.74 -0.59 15.96
N SER A 113 21.60 0.11 15.95
CA SER A 113 21.50 1.46 16.53
C SER A 113 21.77 1.42 18.04
N ASP A 114 22.40 2.47 18.56
CA ASP A 114 22.62 2.67 20.00
C ASP A 114 21.33 3.04 20.76
N THR A 115 20.19 3.01 20.09
CA THR A 115 18.87 3.33 20.65
C THR A 115 17.84 2.25 20.28
N TYR A 116 16.80 2.14 21.09
CA TYR A 116 15.64 1.30 20.84
C TYR A 116 14.37 2.07 21.23
N TYR A 117 13.21 1.60 20.79
CA TYR A 117 11.93 2.13 21.24
C TYR A 117 11.26 1.13 22.18
N ASP A 118 10.80 1.63 23.34
CA ASP A 118 9.86 0.95 24.23
C ASP A 118 8.44 1.41 23.91
N ILE A 119 7.58 0.49 23.50
CA ILE A 119 6.29 0.80 22.88
C ILE A 119 5.16 0.28 23.74
N ASP A 120 4.26 1.18 24.13
CA ASP A 120 2.95 0.84 24.68
C ASP A 120 1.95 0.54 23.55
N LEU A 121 1.58 -0.74 23.38
CA LEU A 121 0.69 -1.17 22.31
C LEU A 121 -0.74 -0.64 22.48
N ALA A 122 -1.17 -0.30 23.70
CA ALA A 122 -2.47 0.32 23.91
C ALA A 122 -2.51 1.75 23.37
N ALA A 123 -1.38 2.47 23.41
CA ALA A 123 -1.26 3.80 22.83
C ALA A 123 -1.05 3.75 21.31
N ASN A 124 -0.34 2.73 20.80
CA ASN A 124 -0.15 2.55 19.36
C ASN A 124 -1.48 2.31 18.62
N SER A 125 -2.36 1.48 19.19
CA SER A 125 -3.69 1.21 18.63
C SER A 125 -4.67 2.39 18.65
N SER A 126 -4.37 3.48 19.39
CA SER A 126 -5.29 4.60 19.61
C SER A 126 -5.23 5.69 18.52
N ASN A 127 -4.25 5.64 17.62
CA ASN A 127 -4.15 6.55 16.47
C ASN A 127 -5.02 6.14 15.26
N LYS A 128 -5.76 5.01 15.34
CA LYS A 128 -6.75 4.59 14.32
C LYS A 128 -8.02 5.50 14.26
N ALA A 129 -7.92 6.76 14.66
CA ALA A 129 -9.04 7.69 14.86
C ALA A 129 -8.95 8.98 14.03
N THR A 130 -8.57 8.88 12.76
CA THR A 130 -9.15 9.68 11.68
C THR A 130 -9.85 8.69 10.75
N GLY A 131 -11.10 9.00 10.40
CA GLY A 131 -12.03 7.99 9.90
C GLY A 131 -11.63 7.49 8.54
N LYS A 132 -11.24 6.20 8.45
CA LYS A 132 -11.30 5.40 7.22
C LYS A 132 -12.69 5.58 6.61
N LYS A 133 -12.79 6.49 5.65
CA LYS A 133 -13.98 6.72 4.84
C LYS A 133 -13.75 6.29 3.38
N GLY A 134 -12.66 5.57 3.09
CA GLY A 134 -12.66 4.63 1.97
C GLY A 134 -13.57 3.43 2.26
N ARG A 135 -14.27 2.91 1.23
CA ARG A 135 -15.13 1.70 1.26
C ARG A 135 -14.44 0.41 1.72
N PHE A 136 -13.17 0.45 2.13
CA PHE A 136 -12.39 -0.68 2.63
C PHE A 136 -12.52 -0.86 4.15
N SER A 137 -13.66 -1.40 4.56
CA SER A 137 -13.85 -1.97 5.89
C SER A 137 -13.36 -3.42 5.90
N SER A 138 -12.07 -3.65 6.16
CA SER A 138 -11.58 -4.99 6.54
C SER A 138 -12.18 -5.37 7.89
N ARG A 139 -13.33 -6.05 7.87
CA ARG A 139 -13.92 -6.70 9.04
C ARG A 139 -13.33 -8.09 9.18
N THR A 140 -12.13 -8.19 9.73
CA THR A 140 -11.63 -9.46 10.28
C THR A 140 -12.26 -9.67 11.65
N ALA A 141 -13.42 -10.32 11.67
CA ALA A 141 -14.01 -10.86 12.89
C ALA A 141 -13.67 -12.35 13.02
N LYS A 142 -12.51 -12.68 13.60
CA LYS A 142 -12.37 -13.83 14.52
C LYS A 142 -11.02 -13.90 15.25
N GLU A 143 -11.17 -14.17 16.55
CA GLU A 143 -10.23 -14.65 17.58
C GLU A 143 -8.87 -15.21 17.11
N ASP A 144 -7.85 -14.36 17.14
CA ASP A 144 -6.58 -14.56 17.86
C ASP A 144 -6.09 -13.15 18.24
N THR A 145 -5.28 -12.99 19.29
CA THR A 145 -4.77 -11.69 19.77
C THR A 145 -3.71 -11.11 18.83
N GLU A 146 -4.04 -10.99 17.54
CA GLU A 146 -3.19 -10.38 16.53
C GLU A 146 -3.25 -8.85 16.74
N VAL A 147 -2.17 -8.30 17.27
CA VAL A 147 -1.99 -6.85 17.47
C VAL A 147 -1.12 -6.36 16.33
N GLU A 148 -1.53 -5.29 15.67
CA GLU A 148 -0.75 -4.66 14.60
C GLU A 148 0.00 -3.47 15.20
N LEU A 149 1.33 -3.48 15.06
CA LEU A 149 2.19 -2.37 15.43
C LEU A 149 2.44 -1.50 14.20
N ASP A 150 2.11 -0.23 14.31
CA ASP A 150 2.32 0.77 13.28
C ASP A 150 3.62 1.55 13.49
N VAL A 151 4.44 1.65 12.44
CA VAL A 151 5.75 2.30 12.44
C VAL A 151 5.85 3.23 11.24
N ASP A 152 5.52 4.50 11.46
CA ASP A 152 5.54 5.53 10.43
C ASP A 152 6.95 6.05 10.16
N PHE A 153 7.11 6.65 8.99
CA PHE A 153 8.30 7.42 8.63
C PHE A 153 8.00 8.91 8.60
N ASN A 154 8.93 9.71 9.07
CA ASN A 154 8.93 11.11 8.68
C ASN A 154 9.51 11.28 7.26
N THR A 155 9.52 12.50 6.75
CA THR A 155 9.89 12.82 5.36
C THR A 155 11.39 12.75 5.03
N ASN A 156 12.26 12.33 5.95
CA ASN A 156 13.72 12.31 5.76
C ASN A 156 14.30 10.91 5.49
N ILE A 157 13.48 9.87 5.37
CA ILE A 157 13.95 8.54 5.01
C ILE A 157 14.08 8.46 3.47
N GLU A 158 15.18 7.89 3.01
CA GLU A 158 15.43 7.62 1.58
C GLU A 158 15.10 6.15 1.25
N PRO A 159 14.85 5.81 -0.03
CA PRO A 159 14.75 4.41 -0.46
C PRO A 159 16.01 3.61 -0.12
N GLY A 160 15.82 2.35 0.22
CA GLY A 160 16.92 1.48 0.63
C GLY A 160 16.46 0.35 1.52
N THR A 161 17.39 -0.31 2.20
CA THR A 161 17.10 -1.47 3.06
C THR A 161 17.67 -1.31 4.46
N PHE A 162 16.95 -1.84 5.43
CA PHE A 162 17.41 -2.00 6.81
C PHE A 162 16.71 -3.21 7.42
N CYS A 163 17.09 -3.59 8.63
CA CYS A 163 16.34 -4.56 9.41
C CYS A 163 15.99 -3.99 10.78
N TYR A 164 15.04 -4.59 11.46
CA TYR A 164 14.78 -4.33 12.86
C TYR A 164 14.69 -5.64 13.63
N VAL A 165 15.00 -5.55 14.91
CA VAL A 165 14.85 -6.63 15.88
C VAL A 165 13.73 -6.23 16.82
N ILE A 166 12.76 -7.12 17.00
CA ILE A 166 11.59 -6.88 17.83
C ILE A 166 11.43 -7.96 18.90
N CYS A 167 11.08 -7.54 20.11
CA CYS A 167 10.59 -8.41 21.18
C CYS A 167 9.26 -7.86 21.68
N VAL A 168 8.38 -8.72 22.18
CA VAL A 168 7.15 -8.32 22.89
C VAL A 168 7.27 -8.61 24.37
N TYR A 169 6.52 -7.89 25.19
CA TYR A 169 6.46 -8.13 26.64
C TYR A 169 5.03 -8.05 27.18
N ASP A 170 4.79 -8.76 28.28
CA ASP A 170 3.51 -8.76 29.01
C ASP A 170 3.57 -7.93 30.30
N ALA A 171 2.44 -7.86 31.00
CA ALA A 171 2.30 -7.10 32.25
C ALA A 171 3.11 -7.69 33.42
N GLU A 172 3.47 -8.98 33.35
CA GLU A 172 4.28 -9.70 34.33
C GLU A 172 5.79 -9.50 34.11
N GLY A 173 6.19 -8.88 33.00
CA GLY A 173 7.59 -8.67 32.63
C GLY A 173 8.23 -9.88 31.95
N ASN A 174 7.44 -10.80 31.40
CA ASN A 174 7.93 -11.81 30.48
C ASN A 174 8.23 -11.15 29.14
N ILE A 175 9.31 -11.60 28.48
CA ILE A 175 9.80 -11.00 27.23
C ILE A 175 10.10 -12.13 26.25
N SER A 176 9.57 -12.01 25.04
CA SER A 176 9.77 -13.01 23.98
C SER A 176 11.22 -13.10 23.52
N ALA A 177 11.54 -14.18 22.80
CA ALA A 177 12.75 -14.21 21.98
C ALA A 177 12.71 -13.05 20.95
N PRO A 178 13.89 -12.51 20.56
CA PRO A 178 13.97 -11.49 19.53
C PRO A 178 13.71 -12.09 18.15
N GLU A 179 12.86 -11.44 17.37
CA GLU A 179 12.63 -11.75 15.96
C GLU A 179 13.21 -10.65 15.08
N GLU A 180 13.73 -11.03 13.92
CA GLU A 180 14.39 -10.12 12.99
C GLU A 180 13.63 -10.05 11.67
N VAL A 181 13.35 -8.84 11.21
CA VAL A 181 12.70 -8.58 9.93
C VAL A 181 13.52 -7.56 9.16
N CYS A 182 13.78 -7.83 7.89
CA CYS A 182 14.42 -6.89 6.98
C CYS A 182 13.39 -6.31 6.02
N VAL A 183 13.48 -5.01 5.83
CA VAL A 183 12.51 -4.18 5.11
C VAL A 183 13.23 -3.42 4.01
N THR A 184 12.58 -3.34 2.86
CA THR A 184 12.92 -2.43 1.77
C THR A 184 11.98 -1.23 1.85
N VAL A 185 12.56 -0.03 1.91
CA VAL A 185 11.85 1.23 1.70
C VAL A 185 11.81 1.47 0.19
N GLU A 186 10.62 1.39 -0.38
CA GLU A 186 10.43 1.49 -1.82
C GLU A 186 10.54 2.93 -2.29
N SER A 187 11.02 3.12 -3.51
CA SER A 187 10.91 4.41 -4.18
C SER A 187 9.49 4.59 -4.70
N TRP A 188 9.03 5.84 -4.77
CA TRP A 188 7.89 6.14 -5.60
C TRP A 188 8.24 5.94 -7.08
N GLY A 189 7.35 5.30 -7.84
CA GLY A 189 7.57 4.84 -9.19
C GLY A 189 8.08 3.40 -9.24
N GLY A 190 9.14 3.16 -10.02
CA GLY A 190 9.83 1.86 -10.07
C GLY A 190 9.54 0.99 -11.29
N ASN A 191 8.62 1.39 -12.17
CA ASN A 191 8.45 0.73 -13.46
C ASN A 191 7.84 1.64 -14.52
N SER A 192 8.69 2.10 -15.43
CA SER A 192 8.34 2.99 -16.53
C SER A 192 7.30 2.43 -17.51
N ALA A 193 7.10 1.10 -17.57
CA ALA A 193 6.08 0.50 -18.44
C ALA A 193 4.66 0.71 -17.88
N ILE A 194 4.53 0.86 -16.56
CA ILE A 194 3.28 1.17 -15.87
C ILE A 194 2.90 2.64 -16.09
N SER A 195 3.87 3.54 -16.20
CA SER A 195 3.58 4.97 -16.34
C SER A 195 2.71 5.28 -17.58
N GLY A 196 1.73 6.17 -17.41
CA GLY A 196 0.79 6.56 -18.44
C GLY A 196 -0.62 6.89 -17.91
N SER A 197 -1.53 7.19 -18.84
CA SER A 197 -2.96 7.37 -18.60
C SER A 197 -3.69 6.05 -18.89
N TRP A 198 -4.47 5.59 -17.92
CA TRP A 198 -5.15 4.31 -17.93
C TRP A 198 -6.65 4.51 -17.72
N ASN A 199 -7.45 4.21 -18.73
CA ASN A 199 -8.89 4.20 -18.63
C ASN A 199 -9.34 2.92 -17.94
N ILE A 200 -10.04 3.04 -16.81
CA ILE A 200 -10.68 1.90 -16.18
C ILE A 200 -11.83 1.44 -17.08
N LYS A 201 -12.00 0.12 -17.20
CA LYS A 201 -13.03 -0.51 -18.05
C LYS A 201 -14.08 -1.24 -17.24
N LYS A 202 -13.65 -1.89 -16.16
CA LYS A 202 -14.55 -2.60 -15.25
C LYS A 202 -13.85 -2.92 -13.93
N TYR A 203 -14.68 -3.21 -12.95
CA TYR A 203 -14.32 -3.80 -11.66
C TYR A 203 -14.94 -5.18 -11.55
N GLU A 204 -14.23 -6.12 -10.96
CA GLU A 204 -14.77 -7.40 -10.52
C GLU A 204 -14.52 -7.52 -9.02
N ASP A 205 -15.60 -7.63 -8.25
CA ASP A 205 -15.56 -7.86 -6.81
C ASP A 205 -16.11 -9.26 -6.53
N THR A 206 -15.32 -10.12 -5.90
CA THR A 206 -15.75 -11.45 -5.48
C THR A 206 -15.77 -11.51 -3.96
N TYR A 207 -16.94 -11.82 -3.40
CA TYR A 207 -17.14 -11.99 -1.96
C TYR A 207 -17.97 -13.25 -1.70
N ASP A 208 -17.52 -14.11 -0.77
CA ASP A 208 -18.16 -15.41 -0.45
C ASP A 208 -18.44 -16.30 -1.69
N GLY A 209 -17.57 -16.22 -2.70
CA GLY A 209 -17.69 -16.96 -3.95
C GLY A 209 -18.71 -16.40 -4.96
N GLU A 210 -19.34 -15.25 -4.68
CA GLU A 210 -20.18 -14.52 -5.62
C GLU A 210 -19.40 -13.36 -6.23
N THR A 211 -19.38 -13.26 -7.56
CA THR A 211 -18.69 -12.19 -8.30
C THR A 211 -19.69 -11.18 -8.85
N THR A 212 -19.51 -9.92 -8.49
CA THR A 212 -20.20 -8.77 -9.08
C THR A 212 -19.26 -8.08 -10.07
N ILE A 213 -19.82 -7.66 -11.21
CA ILE A 213 -19.06 -6.96 -12.25
C ILE A 213 -19.72 -5.61 -12.50
N GLU A 214 -18.93 -4.55 -12.40
CA GLU A 214 -19.34 -3.19 -12.75
C GLU A 214 -18.56 -2.76 -14.00
N ILE A 215 -19.27 -2.32 -15.03
CA ILE A 215 -18.67 -1.91 -16.31
C ILE A 215 -18.81 -0.40 -16.46
N ILE A 216 -17.70 0.28 -16.76
CA ILE A 216 -17.69 1.74 -16.94
C ILE A 216 -18.59 2.12 -18.12
N GLY A 217 -19.47 3.08 -17.89
CA GLY A 217 -20.48 3.56 -18.83
C GLY A 217 -21.75 2.71 -18.90
N GLU A 218 -21.86 1.62 -18.13
CA GLU A 218 -23.11 0.87 -17.98
C GLU A 218 -23.85 1.27 -16.70
N LYS A 219 -25.18 1.34 -16.80
CA LYS A 219 -26.05 1.67 -15.67
C LYS A 219 -26.26 0.43 -14.80
N ASN A 220 -25.79 0.48 -13.55
CA ASN A 220 -26.03 -0.55 -12.55
C ASN A 220 -27.23 -0.15 -11.69
N CYS A 221 -28.14 -1.08 -11.40
CA CYS A 221 -29.39 -0.78 -10.70
C CYS A 221 -29.71 -1.81 -9.63
N ASP A 222 -30.02 -1.33 -8.44
CA ASP A 222 -30.49 -2.12 -7.31
C ASP A 222 -31.99 -1.90 -7.08
N GLU A 223 -32.72 -3.01 -6.99
CA GLU A 223 -34.15 -3.00 -6.68
C GLU A 223 -34.39 -3.31 -5.20
N TYR A 224 -35.19 -2.49 -4.54
CA TYR A 224 -35.66 -2.74 -3.18
C TYR A 224 -37.10 -2.29 -3.00
N SER A 225 -37.67 -2.61 -1.83
CA SER A 225 -39.02 -2.16 -1.48
C SER A 225 -38.98 -1.21 -0.28
N THR A 226 -39.69 -0.10 -0.39
CA THR A 226 -39.87 0.85 0.72
C THR A 226 -41.35 0.98 1.09
N TYR A 227 -41.65 1.30 2.34
CA TYR A 227 -43.03 1.38 2.85
C TYR A 227 -43.56 2.81 2.76
N CYS A 228 -44.72 3.00 2.12
CA CYS A 228 -45.42 4.26 2.16
C CYS A 228 -46.51 4.28 3.24
N ILE A 229 -46.51 5.33 4.06
CA ILE A 229 -47.44 5.48 5.18
C ILE A 229 -48.83 5.93 4.71
N LEU A 230 -48.94 6.72 3.63
CA LEU A 230 -50.23 7.31 3.23
C LEU A 230 -51.20 6.31 2.61
N ASP A 231 -50.68 5.31 1.90
CA ASP A 231 -51.49 4.23 1.32
C ASP A 231 -51.28 2.85 1.95
N GLU A 232 -50.49 2.82 3.04
CA GLU A 232 -50.16 1.63 3.84
C GLU A 232 -49.59 0.46 3.01
N SER A 233 -48.82 0.75 1.96
CA SER A 233 -48.29 -0.27 1.03
C SER A 233 -46.79 -0.19 0.80
N TYR A 234 -46.17 -1.30 0.39
CA TYR A 234 -44.78 -1.32 -0.08
C TYR A 234 -44.72 -0.95 -1.57
N LYS A 235 -43.77 -0.09 -1.92
CA LYS A 235 -43.46 0.33 -3.29
C LYS A 235 -42.11 -0.23 -3.70
N SER A 236 -42.04 -0.74 -4.94
CA SER A 236 -40.77 -1.12 -5.57
C SER A 236 -40.04 0.14 -6.00
N VAL A 237 -38.77 0.23 -5.64
CA VAL A 237 -37.87 1.33 -5.96
C VAL A 237 -36.65 0.73 -6.63
N THR A 238 -36.15 1.42 -7.64
CA THR A 238 -34.94 1.06 -8.36
C THR A 238 -34.00 2.24 -8.26
N GLU A 239 -32.90 2.10 -7.55
CA GLU A 239 -31.84 3.10 -7.51
C GLU A 239 -30.73 2.63 -8.44
N CYS A 240 -30.14 3.57 -9.16
CA CYS A 240 -29.14 3.23 -10.16
C CYS A 240 -27.96 4.18 -10.11
N GLU A 241 -26.81 3.67 -10.52
CA GLU A 241 -25.56 4.39 -10.64
C GLU A 241 -24.99 4.14 -12.05
N THR A 242 -24.42 5.18 -12.67
CA THR A 242 -23.61 5.05 -13.89
C THR A 242 -22.28 5.74 -13.65
N LEU A 243 -21.19 4.99 -13.65
CA LEU A 243 -19.84 5.55 -13.66
C LEU A 243 -19.45 5.83 -15.12
N ASP A 244 -19.58 7.09 -15.57
CA ASP A 244 -19.40 7.48 -16.97
C ASP A 244 -17.95 7.39 -17.42
N ALA A 245 -17.02 7.76 -16.55
CA ALA A 245 -15.59 7.75 -16.83
C ALA A 245 -14.79 7.53 -15.54
N ALA A 246 -13.69 6.80 -15.65
CA ALA A 246 -12.70 6.68 -14.60
C ALA A 246 -11.30 6.48 -15.22
N VAL A 247 -10.34 7.30 -14.80
CA VAL A 247 -8.98 7.37 -15.34
C VAL A 247 -7.98 7.36 -14.20
N LEU A 248 -6.93 6.56 -14.35
CA LEU A 248 -5.76 6.54 -13.46
C LEU A 248 -4.52 7.00 -14.25
N ILE A 249 -3.86 8.03 -13.77
CA ILE A 249 -2.64 8.58 -14.35
C ILE A 249 -1.48 8.27 -13.41
N LEU A 250 -0.51 7.50 -13.88
CA LEU A 250 0.70 7.13 -13.15
C LEU A 250 1.90 7.83 -13.79
N ASN A 251 2.49 8.81 -13.10
CA ASN A 251 3.62 9.56 -13.62
C ASN A 251 4.95 8.84 -13.32
N GLU A 252 5.96 9.06 -14.16
CA GLU A 252 7.29 8.43 -14.00
C GLU A 252 7.99 8.86 -12.70
N ASP A 253 7.61 9.99 -12.10
CA ASP A 253 8.15 10.46 -10.82
C ASP A 253 7.49 9.83 -9.59
N GLY A 254 6.60 8.86 -9.81
CA GLY A 254 5.91 8.17 -8.73
C GLY A 254 4.71 8.91 -8.15
N SER A 255 4.30 10.06 -8.73
CA SER A 255 3.01 10.67 -8.43
C SER A 255 1.87 10.00 -9.20
N TYR A 256 0.67 9.99 -8.64
CA TYR A 256 -0.55 9.60 -9.36
C TYR A 256 -1.64 10.64 -9.28
N VAL A 257 -2.56 10.57 -10.25
CA VAL A 257 -3.86 11.24 -10.23
C VAL A 257 -4.93 10.22 -10.62
N ALA A 258 -6.02 10.14 -9.87
CA ALA A 258 -7.21 9.41 -10.24
C ALA A 258 -8.36 10.39 -10.49
N GLU A 259 -9.14 10.20 -11.54
CA GLU A 259 -10.29 11.03 -11.86
C GLU A 259 -11.46 10.13 -12.22
N SER A 260 -12.64 10.41 -11.67
CA SER A 260 -13.85 9.71 -12.04
C SER A 260 -15.08 10.62 -12.01
N SER A 261 -16.10 10.26 -12.78
CA SER A 261 -17.37 10.98 -12.81
C SER A 261 -18.51 10.06 -13.18
N GLY A 262 -19.69 10.34 -12.65
CA GLY A 262 -20.88 9.55 -12.94
C GLY A 262 -22.16 10.26 -12.54
N VAL A 263 -23.24 9.50 -12.61
CA VAL A 263 -24.58 9.95 -12.27
C VAL A 263 -25.26 8.91 -11.39
N ASP A 264 -25.78 9.37 -10.26
CA ASP A 264 -26.67 8.57 -9.43
C ASP A 264 -28.13 8.96 -9.63
N GLU A 265 -29.01 7.97 -9.71
CA GLU A 265 -30.46 8.10 -9.74
C GLU A 265 -31.06 7.51 -8.44
N PHE A 266 -31.49 8.39 -7.52
CA PHE A 266 -32.06 7.99 -6.23
C PHE A 266 -33.54 8.32 -6.12
N LEU A 267 -34.24 7.61 -5.22
CA LEU A 267 -35.62 7.96 -4.86
C LEU A 267 -35.70 9.41 -4.35
N ASP A 268 -36.63 10.19 -4.91
CA ASP A 268 -37.00 11.48 -4.36
C ASP A 268 -37.84 11.28 -3.09
N ASN A 269 -37.15 11.06 -1.97
CA ASN A 269 -37.78 10.81 -0.68
C ASN A 269 -38.79 11.89 -0.28
N ALA A 270 -38.56 13.16 -0.64
CA ALA A 270 -39.48 14.24 -0.33
C ALA A 270 -40.82 14.08 -1.06
N VAL A 271 -40.80 13.72 -2.35
CA VAL A 271 -42.02 13.45 -3.12
C VAL A 271 -42.67 12.16 -2.65
N PHE A 272 -41.87 11.12 -2.40
CA PHE A 272 -42.34 9.82 -1.95
C PHE A 272 -43.09 9.90 -0.62
N GLU A 273 -42.54 10.59 0.38
CA GLU A 273 -43.16 10.76 1.70
C GLU A 273 -44.48 11.55 1.63
N GLU A 274 -44.60 12.50 0.70
CA GLU A 274 -45.78 13.34 0.55
C GLU A 274 -46.90 12.70 -0.30
N THR A 275 -46.55 11.78 -1.21
CA THR A 275 -47.49 11.31 -2.26
C THR A 275 -47.57 9.80 -2.43
N CYS A 276 -46.61 9.02 -1.91
CA CYS A 276 -46.35 7.63 -2.27
C CYS A 276 -45.98 7.39 -3.75
N ASP A 277 -45.76 8.44 -4.55
CA ASP A 277 -45.32 8.30 -5.93
C ASP A 277 -43.82 8.03 -5.98
N VAL A 278 -43.43 7.01 -6.74
CA VAL A 278 -42.01 6.69 -6.97
C VAL A 278 -41.50 7.60 -8.09
N THR A 279 -40.73 8.60 -7.69
CA THR A 279 -40.04 9.54 -8.58
C THR A 279 -38.58 9.60 -8.22
N TYR A 280 -37.72 9.88 -9.19
CA TYR A 280 -36.28 9.86 -9.00
C TYR A 280 -35.65 11.24 -9.16
N LYS A 281 -34.52 11.44 -8.51
CA LYS A 281 -33.61 12.56 -8.71
C LYS A 281 -32.27 12.04 -9.18
N GLU A 282 -31.75 12.69 -10.21
CA GLU A 282 -30.40 12.46 -10.70
C GLU A 282 -29.43 13.45 -10.05
N TYR A 283 -28.25 12.97 -9.70
CA TYR A 283 -27.16 13.79 -9.20
C TYR A 283 -25.87 13.38 -9.91
N ASP A 284 -25.24 14.35 -10.55
CA ASP A 284 -23.88 14.18 -11.02
C ASP A 284 -22.93 14.09 -9.82
N TYR A 285 -21.92 13.24 -9.95
CA TYR A 285 -20.80 13.18 -9.03
C TYR A 285 -19.47 13.16 -9.78
N SER A 286 -18.44 13.64 -9.11
CA SER A 286 -17.07 13.52 -9.60
C SER A 286 -16.10 13.37 -8.45
N TYR A 287 -15.04 12.62 -8.67
CA TYR A 287 -13.95 12.43 -7.73
C TYR A 287 -12.63 12.71 -8.42
N ARG A 288 -11.70 13.33 -7.67
CA ARG A 288 -10.32 13.49 -8.08
C ARG A 288 -9.39 13.21 -6.92
N GLY A 289 -8.58 12.17 -7.05
CA GLY A 289 -7.56 11.73 -6.12
C GLY A 289 -6.15 12.10 -6.57
N GLU A 290 -5.26 12.40 -5.62
CA GLU A 290 -3.85 12.71 -5.83
C GLU A 290 -2.99 12.06 -4.74
N GLY A 291 -1.86 11.49 -5.15
CA GLY A 291 -0.87 10.97 -4.21
C GLY A 291 0.32 10.33 -4.90
N ASN A 292 0.78 9.20 -4.37
CA ASN A 292 1.95 8.49 -4.89
C ASN A 292 1.69 7.00 -5.18
N TRP A 293 2.55 6.40 -5.98
CA TRP A 293 2.53 4.97 -6.28
C TRP A 293 3.94 4.37 -6.24
N ALA A 294 4.06 3.12 -5.82
CA ALA A 294 5.30 2.35 -5.80
C ALA A 294 5.09 0.97 -6.44
N TYR A 295 6.09 0.47 -7.16
CA TYR A 295 6.07 -0.86 -7.76
C TYR A 295 7.22 -1.73 -7.25
N VAL A 296 6.86 -2.88 -6.68
CA VAL A 296 7.82 -3.86 -6.18
C VAL A 296 8.04 -4.94 -7.23
N ALA A 297 9.22 -4.93 -7.87
CA ALA A 297 9.52 -5.81 -9.00
C ALA A 297 9.46 -7.30 -8.67
N ASP A 298 9.93 -7.69 -7.49
CA ASP A 298 10.01 -9.10 -7.06
C ASP A 298 8.63 -9.76 -6.90
N THR A 299 7.65 -9.01 -6.42
CA THR A 299 6.28 -9.48 -6.18
C THR A 299 5.31 -9.05 -7.28
N LYS A 300 5.75 -8.16 -8.18
CA LYS A 300 4.92 -7.47 -9.18
C LYS A 300 3.73 -6.75 -8.55
N ARG A 301 3.93 -6.18 -7.37
CA ARG A 301 2.90 -5.49 -6.59
C ARG A 301 2.97 -4.00 -6.89
N LEU A 302 1.80 -3.39 -7.14
CA LEU A 302 1.61 -1.95 -7.27
C LEU A 302 0.84 -1.48 -6.06
N THR A 303 1.39 -0.50 -5.35
CA THR A 303 0.76 0.13 -4.20
C THR A 303 0.53 1.60 -4.52
N ILE A 304 -0.69 2.10 -4.30
CA ILE A 304 -1.11 3.48 -4.57
C ILE A 304 -1.66 4.07 -3.27
N VAL A 305 -1.10 5.20 -2.85
CA VAL A 305 -1.43 5.90 -1.61
C VAL A 305 -1.89 7.32 -1.91
N GLU A 306 -3.12 7.62 -1.53
CA GLU A 306 -3.77 8.92 -1.64
C GLU A 306 -3.38 9.85 -0.50
N TYR A 307 -3.04 11.10 -0.83
CA TYR A 307 -2.81 12.16 0.17
C TYR A 307 -3.79 13.31 0.04
N LYS A 308 -4.58 13.34 -1.03
CA LYS A 308 -5.55 14.39 -1.26
C LYS A 308 -6.64 13.90 -2.19
N TYR A 309 -7.87 14.20 -1.83
CA TYR A 309 -8.98 13.98 -2.73
C TYR A 309 -9.93 15.17 -2.76
N THR A 310 -10.70 15.24 -3.83
CA THR A 310 -11.76 16.23 -4.03
C THR A 310 -12.97 15.52 -4.58
N GLU A 311 -14.07 15.58 -3.85
CA GLU A 311 -15.34 14.99 -4.27
C GLU A 311 -16.31 16.12 -4.57
N THR A 312 -17.13 15.96 -5.60
CA THR A 312 -18.30 16.81 -5.81
C THR A 312 -19.51 15.91 -5.90
N TYR A 313 -20.50 16.17 -5.06
CA TYR A 313 -21.74 15.42 -5.00
C TYR A 313 -22.89 16.39 -4.70
N LYS A 314 -23.98 16.34 -5.48
CA LYS A 314 -25.13 17.25 -5.30
C LYS A 314 -24.75 18.74 -5.33
N GLU A 315 -23.83 19.12 -6.23
CA GLU A 315 -23.26 20.47 -6.34
C GLU A 315 -22.43 20.94 -5.12
N GLU A 316 -22.22 20.09 -4.12
CA GLU A 316 -21.34 20.36 -2.98
C GLU A 316 -19.97 19.74 -3.24
N THR A 317 -18.91 20.53 -3.08
CA THR A 317 -17.53 20.07 -3.23
C THR A 317 -16.85 19.99 -1.87
N ASP A 318 -16.26 18.84 -1.57
CA ASP A 318 -15.42 18.62 -0.39
C ASP A 318 -13.97 18.33 -0.82
N THR A 319 -13.01 18.70 0.03
CA THR A 319 -11.59 18.47 -0.22
C THR A 319 -10.90 18.14 1.08
N GLU A 320 -10.25 16.97 1.12
CA GLU A 320 -9.42 16.55 2.22
C GLU A 320 -7.97 16.47 1.76
N VAL A 321 -7.05 16.81 2.67
CA VAL A 321 -5.60 16.68 2.50
C VAL A 321 -5.10 15.97 3.73
N LEU A 322 -4.40 14.87 3.51
CA LEU A 322 -3.83 13.98 4.51
C LEU A 322 -2.36 14.32 4.69
N ASP A 323 -1.88 14.33 5.93
CA ASP A 323 -0.47 14.49 6.22
C ASP A 323 0.30 13.18 5.93
N ALA A 324 1.64 13.23 5.91
CA ALA A 324 2.46 12.01 5.79
C ALA A 324 2.22 11.08 7.00
N GLY A 325 2.09 9.79 6.75
CA GLY A 325 1.67 8.78 7.73
C GLY A 325 0.15 8.69 7.89
N GLU A 326 -0.62 9.51 7.17
CA GLU A 326 -2.08 9.47 7.16
C GLU A 326 -2.64 9.15 5.76
N GLY A 327 -1.79 8.69 4.83
CA GLY A 327 -2.18 8.39 3.47
C GLY A 327 -3.22 7.26 3.39
N GLU A 328 -4.20 7.40 2.51
CA GLU A 328 -5.20 6.36 2.30
C GLU A 328 -4.74 5.39 1.20
N LEU A 329 -4.72 4.10 1.51
CA LEU A 329 -4.41 3.07 0.53
C LEU A 329 -5.55 2.93 -0.48
N VAL A 330 -5.28 3.24 -1.75
CA VAL A 330 -6.26 3.14 -2.85
C VAL A 330 -6.20 1.78 -3.53
N PHE A 331 -4.98 1.28 -3.77
CA PHE A 331 -4.73 -0.03 -4.37
C PHE A 331 -3.48 -0.63 -3.75
N ASP A 332 -3.52 -1.92 -3.42
CA ASP A 332 -2.34 -2.74 -3.11
C ASP A 332 -2.47 -4.14 -3.71
N GLY A 333 -2.10 -4.27 -4.99
CA GLY A 333 -2.41 -5.46 -5.78
C GLY A 333 -1.27 -5.95 -6.64
N ILE A 334 -1.31 -7.22 -7.00
CA ILE A 334 -0.44 -7.80 -8.02
C ILE A 334 -0.91 -7.31 -9.38
N ILE A 335 0.03 -6.91 -10.23
CA ILE A 335 -0.29 -6.43 -11.57
C ILE A 335 0.06 -7.42 -12.67
N GLU A 336 -0.76 -7.39 -13.72
CA GLU A 336 -0.48 -8.00 -15.02
C GLU A 336 -0.48 -6.91 -16.08
N LEU A 337 0.62 -6.79 -16.82
CA LEU A 337 0.80 -5.79 -17.88
C LEU A 337 1.00 -6.49 -19.23
N ASP A 338 0.16 -6.16 -20.21
CA ASP A 338 0.29 -6.61 -21.60
C ASP A 338 0.11 -5.42 -22.56
N GLY A 339 1.19 -4.66 -22.75
CA GLY A 339 1.23 -3.51 -23.64
C GLY A 339 0.26 -2.40 -23.22
N ASN A 340 -0.95 -2.42 -23.79
CA ASN A 340 -2.01 -1.45 -23.53
C ASN A 340 -3.04 -1.93 -22.50
N SER A 341 -2.89 -3.14 -21.93
CA SER A 341 -3.75 -3.65 -20.87
C SER A 341 -2.99 -3.70 -19.56
N MET A 342 -3.62 -3.24 -18.49
CA MET A 342 -3.18 -3.46 -17.12
C MET A 342 -4.32 -4.08 -16.32
N ILE A 343 -4.01 -5.04 -15.47
CA ILE A 343 -4.94 -5.62 -14.50
C ILE A 343 -4.28 -5.47 -13.13
N ILE A 344 -5.01 -4.93 -12.15
CA ILE A 344 -4.61 -4.93 -10.74
C ILE A 344 -5.50 -5.96 -10.03
N ASN A 345 -4.91 -6.88 -9.27
CA ASN A 345 -5.61 -7.90 -8.51
C ASN A 345 -5.23 -7.83 -7.03
N GLU A 346 -6.21 -7.53 -6.19
CA GLU A 346 -6.10 -7.47 -4.74
C GLU A 346 -6.79 -8.70 -4.14
N ASP A 347 -6.08 -9.38 -3.23
CA ASP A 347 -6.57 -10.53 -2.48
C ASP A 347 -6.65 -10.14 -1.00
N PHE A 348 -7.87 -10.02 -0.47
CA PHE A 348 -8.12 -9.68 0.93
C PHE A 348 -8.14 -10.92 1.83
N GLY A 349 -7.89 -12.10 1.26
CA GLY A 349 -7.99 -13.38 1.92
C GLY A 349 -9.43 -13.87 2.02
N GLN A 350 -9.62 -15.07 2.57
CA GLN A 350 -10.94 -15.68 2.81
C GLN A 350 -11.82 -15.84 1.55
N GLY A 351 -11.24 -15.75 0.35
CA GLY A 351 -11.95 -15.82 -0.92
C GLY A 351 -12.50 -14.48 -1.41
N GLU A 352 -12.09 -13.37 -0.78
CA GLU A 352 -12.41 -12.02 -1.19
C GLU A 352 -11.33 -11.49 -2.14
N THR A 353 -11.72 -11.08 -3.35
CA THR A 353 -10.80 -10.53 -4.35
C THR A 353 -11.41 -9.35 -5.07
N TYR A 354 -10.60 -8.33 -5.35
CA TYR A 354 -10.98 -7.18 -6.15
C TYR A 354 -10.05 -7.04 -7.35
N ILE A 355 -10.61 -6.97 -8.56
CA ILE A 355 -9.85 -6.92 -9.81
C ILE A 355 -10.29 -5.72 -10.61
N VAL A 356 -9.32 -4.90 -11.01
CA VAL A 356 -9.56 -3.70 -11.83
C VAL A 356 -8.87 -3.84 -13.19
N TYR A 357 -9.64 -3.56 -14.24
CA TYR A 357 -9.19 -3.70 -15.62
C TYR A 357 -9.00 -2.34 -16.27
N PHE A 358 -7.82 -2.13 -16.85
CA PHE A 358 -7.41 -0.86 -17.43
C PHE A 358 -7.01 -1.02 -18.91
N GLU A 359 -7.27 0.01 -19.70
CA GLU A 359 -6.75 0.17 -21.05
C GLU A 359 -6.01 1.50 -21.18
N LYS A 360 -4.79 1.45 -21.72
CA LYS A 360 -3.96 2.64 -21.94
C LYS A 360 -4.60 3.57 -22.97
N GLU A 361 -4.57 4.87 -22.70
CA GLU A 361 -5.08 5.93 -23.60
C GLU A 361 -4.28 6.06 -24.90
#